data_AF-A0A6G2DXB6-F1
#
_entry.id   AF-A0A6G2DXB6-F1
#
_cell.length_a   1.000
_cell.length_b   1.000
_cell.length_c   1.000
_cell.angle_alpha   90.00
_cell.angle_beta   90.00
_cell.angle_gamma   90.00
#
_symmetry.space_group_name_H-M   'P 1'
#
loop_
_entity.id
_entity.type
_entity.pdbx_description
1 polymer ?
#
loop_
_entity_poly.entity_id
_entity_poly.type
_entity_poly.pdbx_seq_one_letter_code
_entity_poly.pdbx_strand_id
1 'polypeptide(L)'
;VHNRLYMKSGFLNIISELMERKLFSYIPIFEAELESMLRPYDVFEKVLWQFLKKMSIFLQTKGNNQKEIENFIQSLQVLENPQLTSLFELRLQQYKALID
;
A
#
# COMPACT_ATOMS: atom_id res chain seq x y z
N VAL A 1 -23.79 3.01 0.88
CA VAL A 1 -22.78 2.12 0.25
C VAL A 1 -21.64 2.92 -0.37
N HIS A 2 -21.91 3.93 -1.21
CA HIS A 2 -20.89 4.77 -1.87
C HIS A 2 -19.91 5.46 -0.90
N ASN A 3 -20.41 6.11 0.17
CA ASN A 3 -19.55 6.82 1.13
C ASN A 3 -18.47 5.92 1.75
N ARG A 4 -18.74 4.63 1.98
CA ARG A 4 -17.79 3.73 2.63
C ARG A 4 -16.65 3.32 1.69
N LEU A 5 -16.93 3.18 0.39
CA LEU A 5 -15.91 2.90 -0.61
C LEU A 5 -14.97 4.11 -0.75
N TYR A 6 -15.53 5.32 -0.87
CA TYR A 6 -14.75 6.55 -0.89
C TYR A 6 -13.91 6.75 0.38
N MET A 7 -14.43 6.39 1.55
CA MET A 7 -13.68 6.46 2.81
C MET A 7 -12.45 5.53 2.81
N LYS A 8 -12.57 4.29 2.33
CA LYS A 8 -11.43 3.35 2.26
C LYS A 8 -10.33 3.86 1.33
N SER A 9 -10.71 4.30 0.13
CA SER A 9 -9.76 4.91 -0.80
C SER A 9 -9.12 6.16 -0.20
N GLY A 10 -9.91 6.97 0.52
CA GLY A 10 -9.41 8.12 1.28
C GLY A 10 -8.34 7.74 2.31
N PHE A 11 -8.58 6.72 3.12
CA PHE A 11 -7.60 6.25 4.09
C PHE A 11 -6.33 5.70 3.44
N LEU A 12 -6.46 4.88 2.39
CA LEU A 12 -5.30 4.36 1.64
C LEU A 12 -4.45 5.50 1.06
N ASN A 13 -5.09 6.54 0.54
CA ASN A 13 -4.40 7.73 0.03
C ASN A 13 -3.70 8.52 1.15
N ILE A 14 -4.37 8.77 2.27
CA ILE A 14 -3.77 9.45 3.43
C ILE A 14 -2.56 8.68 3.94
N ILE A 15 -2.68 7.36 4.09
CA ILE A 15 -1.59 6.48 4.51
C ILE A 15 -0.40 6.61 3.54
N SER A 16 -0.66 6.58 2.23
CA SER A 16 0.37 6.71 1.20
C SER A 16 1.08 8.07 1.28
N GLU A 17 0.34 9.17 1.47
CA GLU A 17 0.87 10.54 1.63
C GLU A 17 1.71 10.67 2.90
N LEU A 18 1.26 10.12 4.03
CA LEU A 18 2.00 10.14 5.28
C LEU A 18 3.34 9.40 5.15
N MET A 19 3.38 8.29 4.42
CA MET A 19 4.63 7.58 4.11
C MET A 19 5.59 8.45 3.29
N GLU A 20 5.10 9.11 2.25
CA GLU A 20 5.92 9.99 1.40
C GLU A 20 6.51 11.15 2.20
N ARG A 21 5.77 11.67 3.19
CA ARG A 21 6.22 12.71 4.13
C ARG A 21 7.04 12.21 5.32
N LYS A 22 7.30 10.89 5.40
CA LYS A 22 8.02 10.24 6.52
C LYS A 22 7.32 10.42 7.89
N LEU A 23 6.01 10.62 7.89
CA LEU A 23 5.15 10.83 9.07
C LEU A 23 4.61 9.50 9.62
N PHE A 24 5.48 8.52 9.86
CA PHE A 24 5.11 7.14 10.21
C PHE A 24 4.32 7.02 11.53
N SER A 25 4.56 7.90 12.49
CA SER A 25 3.87 7.89 13.79
C SER A 25 2.36 8.10 13.70
N TYR A 26 1.87 8.71 12.61
CA TYR A 26 0.44 8.98 12.41
C TYR A 26 -0.28 7.86 11.64
N ILE A 27 0.45 6.99 10.94
CA ILE A 27 -0.11 5.91 10.12
C ILE A 27 -1.02 4.96 10.93
N PRO A 28 -0.67 4.54 12.17
CA PRO A 28 -1.49 3.60 12.93
C PRO A 28 -2.95 4.04 13.16
N ILE A 29 -3.20 5.36 13.24
CA ILE A 29 -4.54 5.92 13.44
C ILE A 29 -5.42 5.60 12.21
N PHE A 30 -4.90 5.85 11.02
CA PHE A 30 -5.64 5.62 9.76
C PHE A 30 -5.70 4.14 9.39
N GLU A 31 -4.67 3.37 9.76
CA GLU A 31 -4.65 1.91 9.64
C GLU A 31 -5.79 1.27 10.43
N ALA A 32 -5.96 1.62 11.70
CA ALA A 32 -7.03 1.06 12.53
C ALA A 32 -8.42 1.36 11.95
N GLU A 33 -8.65 2.59 11.48
CA GLU A 33 -9.89 3.00 10.84
C GLU A 33 -10.14 2.24 9.53
N LEU A 34 -9.13 2.12 8.67
CA LEU A 34 -9.22 1.35 7.43
C LEU A 34 -9.57 -0.12 7.72
N GLU A 35 -8.84 -0.77 8.63
CA GLU A 35 -9.02 -2.18 8.96
C GLU A 35 -10.41 -2.46 9.54
N SER A 36 -10.97 -1.55 10.34
CA SER A 36 -12.34 -1.66 10.85
C SER A 36 -13.41 -1.65 9.74
N MET A 37 -13.08 -1.12 8.56
CA MET A 37 -13.99 -0.99 7.42
C MET A 37 -13.81 -2.07 6.35
N LEU A 38 -12.69 -2.80 6.36
CA LEU A 38 -12.40 -3.86 5.39
C LEU A 38 -13.27 -5.09 5.65
N ARG A 39 -13.93 -5.57 4.59
CA ARG A 39 -14.77 -6.77 4.56
C ARG A 39 -14.08 -7.86 3.74
N PRO A 40 -14.54 -9.13 3.84
CA PRO A 40 -13.97 -10.24 3.08
C PRO A 40 -13.75 -9.94 1.59
N TYR A 41 -14.76 -9.35 0.94
CA TYR A 41 -14.80 -9.10 -0.51
C TYR A 41 -14.09 -7.82 -0.97
N ASP A 42 -13.53 -7.01 -0.07
CA ASP A 42 -12.79 -5.80 -0.42
C ASP A 42 -11.36 -6.17 -0.86
N VAL A 43 -11.26 -6.99 -1.91
CA VAL A 43 -10.01 -7.64 -2.36
C VAL A 43 -9.00 -6.60 -2.81
N PHE A 44 -9.43 -5.61 -3.59
CA PHE A 44 -8.55 -4.57 -4.11
C PHE A 44 -7.95 -3.74 -2.97
N GLU A 45 -8.78 -3.25 -2.05
CA GLU A 45 -8.32 -2.46 -0.91
C GLU A 45 -7.39 -3.27 -0.01
N LYS A 46 -7.64 -4.56 0.18
CA LYS A 46 -6.74 -5.45 0.93
C LYS A 46 -5.40 -5.64 0.24
N VAL A 47 -5.38 -5.86 -1.07
CA VAL A 47 -4.14 -6.01 -1.84
C VAL A 47 -3.31 -4.73 -1.78
N LEU A 48 -3.96 -3.57 -2.00
CA LEU A 48 -3.30 -2.26 -1.90
C LEU A 48 -2.80 -1.99 -0.47
N TRP A 49 -3.57 -2.38 0.53
CA TRP A 49 -3.18 -2.24 1.93
C TRP A 49 -1.92 -3.07 2.27
N GLN A 50 -1.89 -4.34 1.85
CA GLN A 50 -0.72 -5.20 2.05
C GLN A 50 0.52 -4.66 1.35
N PHE A 51 0.36 -4.10 0.15
CA PHE A 51 1.45 -3.40 -0.55
C PHE A 51 1.97 -2.23 0.29
N LEU A 52 1.08 -1.35 0.77
CA LEU A 52 1.47 -0.20 1.60
C LEU A 52 2.15 -0.60 2.90
N LYS A 53 1.72 -1.67 3.59
CA LYS A 53 2.45 -2.20 4.77
C LYS A 53 3.89 -2.54 4.45
N LYS A 54 4.12 -3.23 3.33
CA LYS A 54 5.48 -3.58 2.89
C LYS A 54 6.30 -2.35 2.51
N MET A 55 5.69 -1.35 1.86
CA MET A 55 6.34 -0.09 1.55
C MET A 55 6.71 0.72 2.79
N SER A 56 5.88 0.70 3.83
CA SER A 56 6.19 1.32 5.12
C SER A 56 7.49 0.75 5.71
N ILE A 57 7.62 -0.57 5.72
CA ILE A 57 8.83 -1.27 6.18
C ILE A 57 10.01 -0.91 5.28
N PHE A 58 9.82 -0.89 3.96
CA PHE A 58 10.85 -0.53 2.98
C PHE A 58 11.44 0.85 3.26
N LEU A 59 10.60 1.85 3.49
CA LEU A 59 11.06 3.22 3.79
C LEU A 59 11.77 3.31 5.14
N GLN A 60 11.23 2.67 6.17
CA GLN A 60 11.81 2.71 7.53
C GLN A 60 13.14 1.94 7.62
N THR A 61 13.31 0.90 6.80
CA THR A 61 14.51 0.05 6.78
C THR A 61 15.48 0.38 5.66
N LYS A 62 15.25 1.46 4.91
CA LYS A 62 16.06 1.87 3.74
C LYS A 62 16.22 0.76 2.69
N GLY A 63 15.15 0.01 2.45
CA GLY A 63 15.07 -0.94 1.35
C GLY A 63 15.35 -2.40 1.67
N ASN A 64 15.56 -2.77 2.94
CA ASN A 64 15.96 -4.13 3.32
C ASN A 64 14.98 -5.23 2.87
N ASN A 65 13.69 -4.92 2.74
CA ASN A 65 12.65 -5.88 2.32
C ASN A 65 12.30 -5.79 0.82
N GLN A 66 13.15 -5.20 -0.04
CA GLN A 66 12.86 -5.02 -1.47
C GLN A 66 12.41 -6.32 -2.16
N LYS A 67 13.14 -7.42 -1.92
CA LYS A 67 12.84 -8.73 -2.53
C LYS A 67 11.47 -9.26 -2.14
N GLU A 68 11.00 -8.97 -0.92
CA GLU A 68 9.66 -9.36 -0.48
C GLU A 68 8.56 -8.60 -1.21
N ILE A 69 8.82 -7.34 -1.57
CA ILE A 69 7.88 -6.52 -2.35
C ILE A 69 7.82 -7.02 -3.79
N GLU A 70 8.98 -7.30 -4.39
CA GLU A 70 9.06 -7.85 -5.75
C GLU A 70 8.32 -9.19 -5.86
N ASN A 71 8.56 -10.10 -4.90
CA ASN A 71 7.83 -11.37 -4.81
C ASN A 71 6.32 -11.17 -4.63
N PHE A 72 5.91 -10.17 -3.82
CA PHE A 72 4.50 -9.84 -3.65
C PHE A 72 3.88 -9.36 -4.97
N ILE A 73 4.52 -8.45 -5.70
CA ILE A 73 4.04 -7.97 -7.01
C ILE A 73 3.94 -9.14 -8.00
N GLN A 74 4.95 -10.01 -8.05
CA GLN A 74 4.93 -11.19 -8.92
C GLN A 74 3.76 -12.12 -8.59
N SER A 75 3.45 -12.32 -7.31
CA SER A 75 2.32 -13.17 -6.89
C SER A 75 0.96 -12.65 -7.40
N LEU A 76 0.84 -11.35 -7.69
CA LEU A 76 -0.40 -10.76 -8.21
C LEU A 76 -0.63 -11.00 -9.69
N GLN A 77 0.36 -11.53 -10.43
CA GLN A 77 0.20 -11.89 -11.84
C GLN A 77 -0.92 -12.92 -12.07
N VAL A 78 -1.21 -13.76 -11.06
CA VAL A 78 -2.32 -14.72 -11.09
C VAL A 78 -3.70 -14.06 -11.22
N LEU A 79 -3.80 -12.76 -10.92
CA LEU A 79 -5.04 -11.99 -11.06
C LEU A 79 -5.31 -11.55 -12.51
N GLU A 80 -4.40 -11.84 -13.45
CA GLU A 80 -4.49 -11.48 -14.87
C GLU A 80 -4.78 -9.99 -15.10
N ASN A 81 -4.30 -9.14 -14.19
CA ASN A 81 -4.47 -7.69 -14.22
C ASN A 81 -3.09 -7.01 -14.33
N PRO A 82 -2.53 -6.89 -15.55
CA PRO A 82 -1.21 -6.32 -15.76
C PRO A 82 -1.13 -4.84 -15.35
N GLN A 83 -2.25 -4.10 -15.41
CA GLN A 83 -2.29 -2.71 -14.98
C GLN A 83 -2.01 -2.56 -13.48
N LEU A 84 -2.51 -3.50 -12.67
CA LEU A 84 -2.26 -3.51 -11.23
C LEU A 84 -0.78 -3.75 -10.91
N THR A 85 -0.15 -4.75 -11.54
CA THR A 85 1.27 -5.03 -11.32
C THR A 85 2.15 -3.88 -11.78
N SER A 86 1.88 -3.30 -12.96
CA SER A 86 2.62 -2.13 -13.44
C SER A 86 2.45 -0.91 -12.53
N LEU A 87 1.27 -0.70 -11.95
CA LEU A 87 1.05 0.35 -10.97
C LEU A 87 1.93 0.15 -9.72
N PHE A 88 2.01 -1.08 -9.19
CA PHE A 88 2.82 -1.35 -7.99
C PHE A 88 4.31 -1.26 -8.27
N GLU A 89 4.77 -1.68 -9.45
CA GLU A 89 6.15 -1.48 -9.89
C GLU A 89 6.49 0.01 -9.97
N LEU A 90 5.62 0.82 -10.60
CA LEU A 90 5.79 2.27 -10.67
C LEU A 90 5.88 2.90 -9.27
N ARG A 91 4.98 2.53 -8.36
CA ARG A 91 5.00 3.04 -6.98
C ARG A 91 6.26 2.63 -6.23
N LEU A 92 6.73 1.39 -6.40
CA LEU A 92 8.01 0.94 -5.81
C LEU A 92 9.18 1.81 -6.30
N GLN A 93 9.25 2.14 -7.60
CA GLN A 93 10.28 3.03 -8.14
C GLN A 93 10.19 4.45 -7.57
N GLN A 94 8.97 4.98 -7.40
CA GLN A 94 8.77 6.29 -6.78
C GLN A 94 9.23 6.31 -5.31
N TYR A 95 8.90 5.28 -4.54
CA TYR A 95 9.35 5.17 -3.15
C TYR A 95 10.85 4.90 -3.01
N LYS A 96 11.49 4.24 -3.98
CA LYS A 96 12.96 4.12 -4.05
C LYS A 96 13.64 5.49 -4.11
N ALA A 97 13.07 6.46 -4.82
CA ALA A 97 13.61 7.82 -4.86
C ALA A 97 13.50 8.58 -3.52
N LEU A 98 12.82 8.03 -2.50
CA LEU A 98 12.66 8.66 -1.18
C LEU A 98 13.60 8.11 -0.10
N ILE A 99 14.29 7.00 -0.39
CA ILE A 99 15.27 6.37 0.52
C ILE A 99 16.72 6.83 0.29
N ASP A 100 16.95 7.64 -0.75
CA ASP A 100 18.22 8.36 -0.96
C ASP A 100 18.54 9.33 0.20
#